data_AF-A0AAW5EXU3-F1
#
_entry.id   AF-A0AAW5EXU3-F1
#
_cell.length_a   1.000
_cell.length_b   1.000
_cell.length_c   1.000
_cell.angle_alpha   90.00
_cell.angle_beta   90.00
_cell.angle_gamma   90.00
#
_symmetry.space_group_name_H-M   'P 1'
#
loop_
_entity.id
_entity.type
_entity.pdbx_description
1 polymer ?
#
loop_
_entity_poly.entity_id
_entity_poly.type
_entity_poly.pdbx_seq_one_letter_code
_entity_poly.pdbx_strand_id
1 'polypeptide(L)' 'EHPIHLHGLWSELENGQDEYRPYKHTIISQPGSRLSYLVTADVPGMWAYHCHLMLHMEMGMFRTVIVS' A
#
# COMPACT_ATOMS: atom_id res chain seq x y z
N GLU A 1 14.29 4.10 0.97
CA GLU A 1 13.10 3.30 0.64
C GLU A 1 11.90 3.82 1.41
N HIS A 2 10.69 3.48 0.99
CA HIS A 2 9.46 3.80 1.71
C HIS A 2 8.60 2.55 1.82
N PRO A 3 8.43 1.97 3.01
CA PRO A 3 7.42 0.94 3.25
C PRO A 3 6.06 1.62 3.22
N ILE A 4 5.22 1.31 2.24
CA ILE A 4 3.90 1.91 2.07
C ILE A 4 2.84 0.94 2.58
N HIS A 5 2.00 1.41 3.49
CA HIS A 5 0.98 0.61 4.17
C HIS A 5 -0.42 1.13 3.83
N LEU A 6 -1.33 0.22 3.51
CA LEU A 6 -2.76 0.48 3.32
C LEU A 6 -3.54 -0.26 4.41
N HIS A 7 -4.36 0.48 5.14
CA HIS A 7 -5.23 -0.09 6.18
C HIS A 7 -6.46 -0.76 5.56
N GLY A 8 -7.06 -1.72 6.29
CA GLY A 8 -8.35 -2.33 5.96
C GLY A 8 -8.41 -3.25 4.74
N LEU A 9 -7.42 -3.16 3.84
CA LEU A 9 -7.38 -3.84 2.55
C LEU A 9 -6.03 -4.53 2.36
N TRP A 10 -6.00 -5.56 1.52
CA TRP A 10 -4.76 -6.23 1.11
C TRP A 10 -4.23 -5.66 -0.21
N SER A 11 -2.90 -5.69 -0.36
CA SER A 11 -2.19 -5.37 -1.60
C SER A 11 -1.62 -6.65 -2.21
N GLU A 12 -2.05 -7.00 -3.42
CA GLU A 12 -1.45 -8.07 -4.22
C GLU A 12 -0.31 -7.51 -5.07
N LEU A 13 0.94 -7.80 -4.70
CA LEU A 13 2.10 -7.19 -5.35
C LEU A 13 2.30 -7.74 -6.77
N GLU A 14 2.30 -6.86 -7.77
CA GLU A 14 2.61 -7.23 -9.16
C GLU A 14 4.13 -7.39 -9.34
N ASN A 15 4.62 -8.61 -9.14
CA ASN A 15 6.04 -8.97 -9.20
C ASN A 15 6.36 -10.00 -10.30
N GLY A 16 5.47 -10.19 -11.28
CA GLY A 16 5.64 -11.15 -12.37
C GLY A 16 5.39 -12.62 -11.99
N GLN A 17 4.82 -12.87 -10.81
CA GLN A 17 4.45 -14.23 -10.36
C GLN A 17 2.96 -14.56 -10.58
N ASP A 18 2.22 -13.72 -11.32
CA ASP A 18 0.81 -13.92 -11.71
C ASP A 18 -0.11 -14.52 -10.62
N GLU A 19 -0.46 -15.80 -10.72
CA GLU A 19 -1.35 -16.49 -9.76
C GLU A 19 -0.75 -16.64 -8.35
N TYR A 20 0.58 -16.52 -8.23
CA TYR A 20 1.34 -16.65 -6.99
C TYR A 20 1.81 -15.29 -6.45
N ARG A 21 1.16 -14.19 -6.85
CA ARG A 21 1.43 -12.87 -6.27
C ARG A 21 1.21 -12.89 -4.75
N PRO A 22 2.13 -12.31 -3.96
CA PRO A 22 1.97 -12.28 -2.52
C PRO A 22 0.94 -11.21 -2.12
N TYR A 23 0.10 -11.57 -1.15
CA TYR A 23 -0.74 -10.64 -0.42
C TYR A 23 0.08 -9.99 0.69
N LYS A 24 0.09 -8.66 0.73
CA LYS A 24 0.84 -7.89 1.72
C LYS A 24 -0.02 -6.72 2.21
N HIS A 25 0.09 -6.39 3.48
CA HIS A 25 -0.48 -5.15 4.01
C HIS A 25 0.51 -3.97 3.86
N THR A 26 1.81 -4.25 3.66
CA THR A 26 2.85 -3.24 3.48
C THR A 26 3.78 -3.61 2.31
N ILE A 27 3.97 -2.68 1.38
CA ILE A 27 4.80 -2.82 0.17
C ILE A 27 6.05 -1.95 0.30
N ILE A 28 7.23 -2.49 -0.05
CA ILE A 28 8.47 -1.71 0.00
C ILE A 28 8.71 -1.04 -1.35
N SER A 29 8.68 0.30 -1.38
CA SER A 29 9.08 1.10 -2.53
C SER A 29 10.57 1.41 -2.45
N GLN A 30 11.35 0.82 -3.36
CA GLN A 30 12.79 1.08 -3.45
C GLN A 30 13.08 2.45 -4.09
N PRO A 31 14.26 3.05 -3.84
CA PRO A 31 14.65 4.31 -4.46
C PRO A 31 14.67 4.22 -5.99
N GLY A 32 14.11 5.23 -6.67
CA GLY A 32 14.13 5.32 -8.14
C GLY A 32 13.32 4.24 -8.87
N SER A 33 12.57 3.40 -8.15
CA SER A 33 11.75 2.35 -8.74
C SER A 33 10.30 2.77 -8.90
N ARG A 34 9.60 2.02 -9.75
CA ARG A 34 8.15 2.03 -9.86
C ARG A 34 7.66 0.61 -9.67
N LEU A 35 6.60 0.46 -8.89
CA LEU A 35 5.90 -0.81 -8.69
C LEU A 35 4.41 -0.56 -8.81
N SER A 36 3.67 -1.65 -8.95
CA SER A 36 2.21 -1.67 -8.92
C SER A 36 1.74 -2.85 -8.08
N TYR A 37 0.53 -2.73 -7.54
CA TYR A 37 -0.13 -3.77 -6.77
C TYR A 37 -1.63 -3.60 -6.95
N LEU A 38 -2.36 -4.71 -6.90
CA LEU A 38 -3.81 -4.71 -6.99
C LEU A 38 -4.41 -4.58 -5.58
N VAL A 39 -5.59 -3.98 -5.53
CA VAL A 39 -6.40 -3.84 -4.30
C VAL A 39 -7.83 -4.19 -4.65
N THR A 40 -8.39 -5.16 -3.94
CA THR A 40 -9.84 -5.42 -3.96
C THR A 40 -10.50 -4.47 -2.97
N ALA A 41 -11.26 -3.51 -3.46
CA ALA A 41 -11.90 -2.47 -2.65
C ALA A 41 -13.34 -2.87 -2.25
N ASP A 42 -13.46 -3.94 -1.45
CA ASP A 42 -14.73 -4.56 -1.04
C ASP A 42 -15.17 -4.21 0.39
N VAL A 43 -14.33 -3.50 1.15
CA VAL A 43 -14.65 -3.07 2.53
C VAL A 43 -14.88 -1.54 2.57
N PRO A 44 -16.15 -1.07 2.67
CA PRO A 44 -16.45 0.35 2.81
C PRO A 44 -15.79 0.98 4.04
N GLY A 45 -15.31 2.21 3.89
CA GLY A 45 -14.65 2.94 4.97
C GLY A 45 -13.65 4.00 4.50
N MET A 46 -13.00 4.62 5.49
CA MET A 46 -11.90 5.56 5.29
C MET A 46 -10.60 4.90 5.78
N TRP A 47 -9.71 4.59 4.86
CA TRP A 47 -8.50 3.83 5.15
C TRP A 47 -7.26 4.71 5.04
N ALA A 48 -6.40 4.63 6.05
CA ALA A 48 -5.12 5.32 6.01
C ALA A 48 -4.17 4.64 5.00
N TYR A 49 -3.50 5.46 4.20
CA TYR A 49 -2.52 5.03 3.21
C TYR A 49 -1.27 5.88 3.33
N HIS A 50 -0.18 5.31 3.81
CA HIS A 50 0.97 6.11 4.25
C HIS A 50 2.29 5.36 4.25
N CYS A 51 3.38 6.11 4.35
CA CYS A 51 4.68 5.52 4.67
C CYS A 51 4.66 5.01 6.13
N HIS A 52 5.16 3.79 6.35
CA HIS A 52 5.21 3.14 7.65
C HIS A 52 6.50 3.47 8.43
N LEU A 53 7.27 4.45 7.95
CA LEU A 53 8.26 5.15 8.76
C LEU A 53 7.56 6.33 9.41
N MET A 54 7.43 6.30 10.74
CA MET A 54 6.59 7.22 11.51
C MET A 54 6.91 8.69 11.21
N LEU A 55 8.20 9.06 11.18
CA LEU A 55 8.62 10.41 10.84
C LEU A 55 8.10 10.87 9.46
N HIS A 56 8.15 10.00 8.44
CA HIS A 56 7.65 10.37 7.11
C HIS A 56 6.13 10.49 7.09
N MET A 57 5.43 9.62 7.81
CA MET A 57 3.98 9.72 7.99
C MET A 57 3.59 11.05 8.62
N GLU A 58 4.22 11.40 9.74
CA GLU A 58 3.98 12.64 10.49
C GLU A 58 4.33 13.89 9.68
N MET A 59 5.35 13.81 8.82
CA MET A 59 5.74 14.88 7.90
C MET A 59 4.86 14.96 6.63
N GLY A 60 3.76 14.20 6.56
CA GLY A 60 2.72 14.34 5.53
C GLY A 60 2.78 13.31 4.39
N MET A 61 3.62 12.28 4.48
CA MET A 61 3.60 11.15 3.54
C MET A 61 2.43 10.20 3.87
N PHE A 62 1.22 10.75 3.81
CA PHE A 62 -0.04 10.17 4.26
C PHE A 62 -1.18 10.59 3.33
N ARG A 63 -2.14 9.69 3.11
CA ARG A 63 -3.42 9.94 2.43
C ARG A 63 -4.53 9.11 3.06
N THR A 64 -5.76 9.49 2.77
CA THR A 64 -6.96 8.68 3.03
C THR A 64 -7.49 8.10 1.72
N VAL A 65 -7.78 6.80 1.71
CA VAL A 65 -8.52 6.11 0.65
C VAL A 65 -9.95 5.92 1.12
N ILE A 66 -10.92 6.29 0.30
CA ILE A 66 -12.35 6.14 0.60
C ILE A 66 -12.90 5.02 -0.27
N VAL A 67 -13.49 4.02 0.36
CA VAL A 67 -14.27 2.97 -0.29
C VAL A 67 -15.73 3.19 0.08
N SER A 68 -16.59 3.37 -0.92
CA SER A 68 -18.00 3.75 -0.79
C SER A 68 -18.89 2.89 -1.66
#